data_AF-A0A8C0IFA4-F1
#
_entry.id   AF-A0A8C0IFA4-F1
#
_cell.length_a   1.000
_cell.length_b   1.000
_cell.length_c   1.000
_cell.angle_alpha   90.00
_cell.angle_beta   90.00
_cell.angle_gamma   90.00
#
_symmetry.space_group_name_H-M   'P 1'
#
loop_
_entity.id
_entity.type
_entity.pdbx_description
1 polymer ?
#
loop_
_entity_poly.entity_id
_entity_poly.type
_entity_poly.pdbx_seq_one_letter_code
_entity_poly.pdbx_strand_id
1 'polypeptide(L)'
;MEFGTAGLRAAMGAGISHMNDLTIIQTTQGFCRYLEKNFSDLKKRGVVIGFDARAHLSSGGSSKRFARLAANTFISQGVPVYLFSDITPTPFVPYTVTHLKLCAGIMVTASHNPKQDNGYKVYWENGAQIIAPHDKGISQAIEENQEPWPQAWDDKLIDSSLLLHDPYATVNKEYFKDIQKQCFHRNINKETNLKFVHTSVHGVGHKFVQLAFKAFDLSPPFAVPEQKDPDPEFPTVKYPNPEEGKGVLTLSFALAEKDGAKIILANDPDADRLAVAEKQESGEWKVFSGNELGALLGWWIFTCWKKHNRDTRALKDVYMLSSTVSSKILRAIALKEGFHFEETLTGFKWMGNRAKQLMDQGKAVLFAFEEAIGYMCCPAVLDKDGVSAAVITAEMASFLATRNLTLSQQLKAVYDEYGFHITKASYFICHDPKVIQQLFDNLRNFDGRNTYPKSCGRFKVSGIRDLTTGYDSSQPDQKAILPTSKSSQMITFTFANGGVATMRTSGTEPKIKYYSELCAPPGNSDIEQLKKELDELVNALEKHFFQPEKNNLQRKTE
;
A
#
# COMPACT_ATOMS: atom_id res chain seq x y z
N MET A 1 3.45 -21.39 -11.36
CA MET A 1 3.16 -20.17 -10.58
C MET A 1 1.69 -19.84 -10.81
N GLU A 2 0.98 -19.18 -9.88
CA GLU A 2 -0.44 -18.85 -10.06
C GLU A 2 -0.63 -17.34 -10.22
N PHE A 3 -1.47 -16.93 -11.18
CA PHE A 3 -1.86 -15.54 -11.37
C PHE A 3 -3.04 -15.19 -10.46
N GLY A 4 -2.95 -14.08 -9.72
CA GLY A 4 -4.03 -13.65 -8.84
C GLY A 4 -4.25 -12.14 -8.87
N THR A 5 -5.04 -11.66 -7.91
CA THR A 5 -5.32 -10.22 -7.75
C THR A 5 -4.09 -9.34 -7.54
N ALA A 6 -2.97 -9.89 -7.09
CA ALA A 6 -1.68 -9.17 -6.98
C ALA A 6 -0.83 -9.27 -8.26
N GLY A 7 -1.34 -9.95 -9.29
CA GLY A 7 -0.59 -10.35 -10.47
C GLY A 7 0.33 -11.55 -10.21
N LEU A 8 1.52 -11.54 -10.81
CA LEU A 8 2.57 -12.53 -10.55
C LEU A 8 3.69 -11.94 -9.69
N ARG A 9 4.29 -12.78 -8.85
CA ARG A 9 5.50 -12.45 -8.11
C ARG A 9 6.26 -13.72 -7.74
N ALA A 10 7.52 -13.81 -8.15
CA ALA A 10 8.42 -14.89 -7.80
C ALA A 10 9.89 -14.50 -8.05
N ALA A 11 10.80 -15.34 -7.61
CA ALA A 11 12.22 -15.23 -7.96
C ALA A 11 12.41 -15.30 -9.48
N MET A 12 13.35 -14.52 -10.00
CA MET A 12 13.80 -14.56 -11.40
C MET A 12 14.70 -15.78 -11.61
N GLY A 13 14.42 -16.54 -12.67
CA GLY A 13 15.15 -17.78 -12.94
C GLY A 13 14.43 -18.71 -13.91
N ALA A 14 15.04 -19.85 -14.19
CA ALA A 14 14.46 -20.85 -15.09
C ALA A 14 13.32 -21.64 -14.43
N GLY A 15 12.41 -22.16 -15.26
CA GLY A 15 11.33 -23.06 -14.85
C GLY A 15 9.99 -22.37 -14.55
N ILE A 16 8.95 -23.19 -14.38
CA ILE A 16 7.52 -22.81 -14.34
C ILE A 16 7.07 -22.09 -13.06
N SER A 17 7.96 -22.00 -12.05
CA SER A 17 7.71 -21.34 -10.77
C SER A 17 8.50 -20.03 -10.61
N HIS A 18 9.16 -19.57 -11.66
CA HIS A 18 10.04 -18.40 -11.65
C HIS A 18 9.59 -17.34 -12.65
N MET A 19 9.96 -16.10 -12.40
CA MET A 19 9.82 -15.03 -13.38
C MET A 19 10.89 -15.20 -14.46
N ASN A 20 10.45 -15.34 -15.72
CA ASN A 20 11.30 -15.46 -16.91
C ASN A 20 10.54 -15.04 -18.16
N ASP A 21 11.24 -14.97 -19.29
CA ASP A 21 10.70 -14.55 -20.58
C ASP A 21 9.44 -15.33 -20.98
N LEU A 22 9.45 -16.68 -20.85
CA LEU A 22 8.30 -17.52 -21.17
C LEU A 22 7.07 -17.16 -20.32
N THR A 23 7.27 -17.04 -19.01
CA THR A 23 6.20 -16.69 -18.07
C THR A 23 5.57 -15.34 -18.41
N ILE A 24 6.40 -14.34 -18.74
CA ILE A 24 5.94 -13.00 -19.13
C ILE A 24 5.14 -13.04 -20.43
N ILE A 25 5.63 -13.78 -21.44
CA ILE A 25 4.96 -13.91 -22.73
C ILE A 25 3.60 -14.59 -22.54
N GLN A 26 3.55 -15.77 -21.93
CA GLN A 26 2.30 -16.51 -21.69
C GLN A 26 1.29 -15.69 -20.89
N THR A 27 1.76 -15.01 -19.84
CA THR A 27 0.92 -14.13 -19.01
C THR A 27 0.33 -12.99 -19.84
N THR A 28 1.15 -12.36 -20.67
CA THR A 28 0.74 -11.22 -21.50
C THR A 28 -0.17 -11.66 -22.65
N GLN A 29 0.03 -12.85 -23.22
CA GLN A 29 -0.87 -13.42 -24.23
C GLN A 29 -2.26 -13.67 -23.69
N GLY A 30 -2.35 -14.35 -22.54
CA GLY A 30 -3.61 -14.58 -21.85
C GLY A 30 -4.29 -13.25 -21.50
N PHE A 31 -3.52 -12.30 -21.00
CA PHE A 31 -4.05 -10.97 -20.68
C PHE A 31 -4.56 -10.24 -21.93
N CYS A 32 -3.83 -10.29 -23.04
CA CYS A 32 -4.25 -9.72 -24.32
C CYS A 32 -5.57 -10.33 -24.82
N ARG A 33 -5.70 -11.66 -24.80
CA ARG A 33 -6.96 -12.33 -25.17
C ARG A 33 -8.11 -11.98 -24.24
N TYR A 34 -7.84 -11.85 -22.94
CA TYR A 34 -8.86 -11.41 -22.01
C TYR A 34 -9.30 -9.96 -22.27
N LEU A 35 -8.36 -9.05 -22.55
CA LEU A 35 -8.68 -7.67 -22.92
C LEU A 35 -9.48 -7.59 -24.23
N GLU A 36 -9.14 -8.37 -25.26
CA GLU A 36 -9.91 -8.42 -26.52
C GLU A 36 -11.36 -8.86 -26.30
N LYS A 37 -11.59 -9.79 -25.37
CA LYS A 37 -12.94 -10.25 -25.00
C LYS A 37 -13.75 -9.16 -24.26
N ASN A 38 -13.10 -8.24 -23.55
CA ASN A 38 -13.75 -7.24 -22.68
C ASN A 38 -13.79 -5.82 -23.30
N PHE A 39 -12.94 -5.52 -24.27
CA PHE A 39 -12.82 -4.19 -24.87
C PHE A 39 -12.85 -4.27 -26.40
N SER A 40 -13.98 -3.88 -26.99
CA SER A 40 -14.12 -3.78 -28.45
C SER A 40 -13.20 -2.74 -29.08
N ASP A 41 -12.71 -1.77 -28.30
CA ASP A 41 -11.83 -0.68 -28.72
C ASP A 41 -10.39 -0.82 -28.21
N LEU A 42 -9.97 -2.01 -27.78
CA LEU A 42 -8.60 -2.29 -27.32
C LEU A 42 -7.54 -1.83 -28.32
N LYS A 43 -7.73 -2.13 -29.61
CA LYS A 43 -6.79 -1.76 -30.68
C LYS A 43 -6.74 -0.25 -30.99
N LYS A 44 -7.67 0.52 -30.41
CA LYS A 44 -7.68 2.00 -30.49
C LYS A 44 -7.08 2.64 -29.24
N ARG A 45 -7.46 2.15 -28.06
CA ARG A 45 -7.02 2.71 -26.76
C ARG A 45 -5.64 2.20 -26.35
N GLY A 46 -5.40 0.90 -26.45
CA GLY A 46 -4.14 0.29 -26.04
C GLY A 46 -3.97 0.11 -24.52
N VAL A 47 -2.73 -0.17 -24.12
CA VAL A 47 -2.31 -0.45 -22.73
C VAL A 47 -1.05 0.35 -22.38
N VAL A 48 -0.80 0.58 -21.09
CA VAL A 48 0.47 1.17 -20.60
C VAL A 48 1.32 0.13 -19.86
N ILE A 49 2.64 0.22 -20.00
CA ILE A 49 3.58 -0.66 -19.32
C ILE A 49 4.71 0.17 -18.70
N GLY A 50 4.90 0.03 -17.39
CA GLY A 50 6.01 0.61 -16.63
C GLY A 50 6.85 -0.48 -15.94
N PHE A 51 8.02 -0.09 -15.45
CA PHE A 51 8.95 -0.99 -14.76
C PHE A 51 9.83 -0.26 -13.75
N ASP A 52 10.25 -0.98 -12.71
CA ASP A 52 11.27 -0.51 -11.77
C ASP A 52 12.71 -0.89 -12.20
N ALA A 53 13.70 -0.60 -11.35
CA ALA A 53 15.10 -0.81 -11.67
C ALA A 53 15.61 -2.25 -11.47
N ARG A 54 14.77 -3.21 -11.10
CA ARG A 54 15.25 -4.56 -10.73
C ARG A 54 15.87 -5.30 -11.91
N ALA A 55 16.96 -5.97 -11.61
CA ALA A 55 17.66 -6.87 -12.52
C ALA A 55 18.33 -7.98 -11.72
N HIS A 56 18.50 -9.14 -12.34
CA HIS A 56 19.21 -10.27 -11.76
C HIS A 56 20.09 -10.91 -12.82
N LEU A 57 21.34 -10.44 -12.87
CA LEU A 57 22.29 -10.73 -13.94
C LEU A 57 22.48 -12.24 -14.18
N SER A 58 22.56 -13.04 -13.12
CA SER A 58 22.75 -14.49 -13.22
C SER A 58 21.58 -15.23 -13.89
N SER A 59 20.36 -14.68 -13.80
CA SER A 59 19.19 -15.22 -14.49
C SER A 59 18.96 -14.64 -15.88
N GLY A 60 19.64 -13.53 -16.22
CA GLY A 60 19.35 -12.72 -17.41
C GLY A 60 18.04 -11.91 -17.33
N GLY A 61 17.27 -12.05 -16.24
CA GLY A 61 16.01 -11.35 -16.02
C GLY A 61 16.20 -9.90 -15.55
N SER A 62 15.32 -9.02 -16.01
CA SER A 62 15.20 -7.64 -15.49
C SER A 62 13.80 -7.10 -15.74
N SER A 63 13.37 -6.12 -14.95
CA SER A 63 12.07 -5.48 -15.13
C SER A 63 11.96 -4.82 -16.51
N LYS A 64 13.04 -4.22 -17.01
CA LYS A 64 13.10 -3.67 -18.38
C LYS A 64 12.92 -4.74 -19.45
N ARG A 65 13.60 -5.89 -19.33
CA ARG A 65 13.45 -7.02 -20.27
C ARG A 65 12.01 -7.53 -20.31
N PHE A 66 11.43 -7.77 -19.13
CA PHE A 66 10.07 -8.26 -19.00
C PHE A 66 9.03 -7.26 -19.51
N ALA A 67 9.20 -5.96 -19.25
CA ALA A 67 8.33 -4.92 -19.78
C ALA A 67 8.37 -4.85 -21.32
N ARG A 68 9.56 -4.98 -21.92
CA ARG A 68 9.71 -5.01 -23.39
C ARG A 68 9.07 -6.25 -24.01
N LEU A 69 9.20 -7.42 -23.40
CA LEU A 69 8.52 -8.64 -23.85
C LEU A 69 7.00 -8.50 -23.77
N ALA A 70 6.48 -7.95 -22.67
CA ALA A 70 5.06 -7.68 -22.55
C ALA A 70 4.58 -6.70 -23.63
N ALA A 71 5.31 -5.61 -23.87
CA ALA A 71 5.00 -4.65 -24.93
C ALA A 71 4.99 -5.31 -26.32
N ASN A 72 6.01 -6.10 -26.64
CA ASN A 72 6.12 -6.81 -27.91
C ASN A 72 4.96 -7.79 -28.12
N THR A 73 4.56 -8.51 -27.07
CA THR A 73 3.43 -9.45 -27.11
C THR A 73 2.13 -8.74 -27.52
N PHE A 74 1.82 -7.58 -26.95
CA PHE A 74 0.65 -6.78 -27.34
C PHE A 74 0.76 -6.21 -28.76
N ILE A 75 1.91 -5.62 -29.09
CA ILE A 75 2.16 -5.03 -30.42
C ILE A 75 2.00 -6.09 -31.52
N SER A 76 2.44 -7.33 -31.28
CA SER A 76 2.30 -8.44 -32.22
C SER A 76 0.84 -8.77 -32.58
N GLN A 77 -0.13 -8.39 -31.74
CA GLN A 77 -1.57 -8.55 -31.98
C GLN A 77 -2.25 -7.26 -32.48
N GLY A 78 -1.47 -6.22 -32.77
CA GLY A 78 -1.97 -4.93 -33.24
C GLY A 78 -2.57 -4.07 -32.12
N VAL A 79 -2.15 -4.26 -30.87
CA VAL A 79 -2.59 -3.44 -29.73
C VAL A 79 -1.56 -2.32 -29.50
N PRO A 80 -1.96 -1.04 -29.48
CA PRO A 80 -1.08 0.07 -29.11
C PRO A 80 -0.54 -0.09 -27.69
N VAL A 81 0.75 0.20 -27.49
CA VAL A 81 1.41 0.11 -26.19
C VAL A 81 2.12 1.41 -25.86
N TYR A 82 1.80 1.95 -24.68
CA TYR A 82 2.50 3.06 -24.06
C TYR A 82 3.54 2.50 -23.10
N LEU A 83 4.75 2.26 -23.59
CA LEU A 83 5.86 1.73 -22.77
C LEU A 83 6.70 2.90 -22.26
N PHE A 84 6.83 3.06 -20.95
CA PHE A 84 7.76 4.04 -20.38
C PHE A 84 9.19 3.76 -20.86
N SER A 85 9.86 4.76 -21.42
CA SER A 85 11.23 4.61 -21.94
C SER A 85 12.30 4.44 -20.85
N ASP A 86 11.98 4.81 -19.61
CA ASP A 86 12.86 4.78 -18.46
C ASP A 86 12.10 4.32 -17.20
N ILE A 87 12.85 3.98 -16.15
CA ILE A 87 12.29 3.53 -14.87
C ILE A 87 11.27 4.52 -14.32
N THR A 88 10.20 4.00 -13.73
CA THR A 88 9.07 4.81 -13.25
C THR A 88 8.53 4.28 -11.92
N PRO A 89 8.03 5.15 -11.02
CA PRO A 89 7.28 4.74 -9.85
C PRO A 89 6.03 3.96 -10.24
N THR A 90 5.66 3.00 -9.40
CA THR A 90 4.39 2.28 -9.51
C THR A 90 3.16 3.19 -9.69
N PRO A 91 2.95 4.30 -8.95
CA PRO A 91 1.76 5.14 -9.11
C PRO A 91 1.57 5.77 -10.50
N PHE A 92 2.63 5.85 -11.32
CA PHE A 92 2.55 6.44 -12.67
C PHE A 92 1.77 5.55 -13.64
N VAL A 93 1.79 4.23 -13.45
CA VAL A 93 1.04 3.29 -14.31
C VAL A 93 -0.48 3.49 -14.16
N PRO A 94 -1.10 3.36 -12.97
CA PRO A 94 -2.53 3.61 -12.80
C PRO A 94 -2.94 5.05 -13.12
N TYR A 95 -2.07 6.04 -12.85
CA TYR A 95 -2.29 7.42 -13.29
C TYR A 95 -2.41 7.50 -14.83
N THR A 96 -1.48 6.87 -15.55
CA THR A 96 -1.47 6.90 -17.03
C THR A 96 -2.69 6.20 -17.62
N VAL A 97 -3.12 5.08 -17.02
CA VAL A 97 -4.33 4.37 -17.46
C VAL A 97 -5.54 5.30 -17.48
N THR A 98 -5.76 6.04 -16.40
CA THR A 98 -6.91 6.94 -16.28
C THR A 98 -6.73 8.23 -17.09
N HIS A 99 -5.54 8.82 -17.05
CA HIS A 99 -5.23 10.07 -17.74
C HIS A 99 -5.34 9.94 -19.28
N LEU A 100 -4.81 8.87 -19.85
CA LEU A 100 -4.87 8.60 -21.29
C LEU A 100 -6.08 7.74 -21.69
N LYS A 101 -6.93 7.35 -20.73
CA LYS A 101 -8.10 6.47 -20.93
C LYS A 101 -7.72 5.18 -21.64
N LEU A 102 -6.70 4.48 -21.16
CA LEU A 102 -6.24 3.19 -21.70
C LEU A 102 -7.09 2.04 -21.15
N CYS A 103 -7.05 0.87 -21.80
CA CYS A 103 -7.85 -0.28 -21.36
C CYS A 103 -7.27 -0.95 -20.10
N ALA A 104 -5.96 -0.91 -19.91
CA ALA A 104 -5.28 -1.48 -18.77
C ALA A 104 -3.84 -0.98 -18.64
N GLY A 105 -3.21 -1.30 -17.51
CA GLY A 105 -1.80 -1.02 -17.23
C GLY A 105 -1.07 -2.20 -16.61
N ILE A 106 0.23 -2.31 -16.88
CA ILE A 106 1.13 -3.29 -16.28
C ILE A 106 2.28 -2.56 -15.60
N MET A 107 2.57 -2.93 -14.35
CA MET A 107 3.78 -2.50 -13.66
C MET A 107 4.65 -3.71 -13.36
N VAL A 108 5.85 -3.75 -13.93
CA VAL A 108 6.84 -4.81 -13.71
C VAL A 108 7.72 -4.44 -12.52
N THR A 109 7.45 -5.07 -11.38
CA THR A 109 8.13 -4.82 -10.11
C THR A 109 7.78 -5.88 -9.07
N ALA A 110 8.66 -6.10 -8.10
CA ALA A 110 8.35 -6.80 -6.85
C ALA A 110 8.33 -5.88 -5.60
N SER A 111 8.17 -4.57 -5.76
CA SER A 111 8.03 -3.57 -4.69
C SER A 111 9.16 -3.55 -3.67
N HIS A 112 9.02 -4.16 -2.50
CA HIS A 112 10.02 -4.21 -1.42
C HIS A 112 10.63 -5.60 -1.23
N ASN A 113 10.30 -6.56 -2.12
CA ASN A 113 10.83 -7.91 -2.07
C ASN A 113 12.36 -7.95 -2.28
N PRO A 114 13.01 -9.07 -1.89
CA PRO A 114 14.43 -9.30 -2.16
C PRO A 114 14.80 -9.13 -3.64
N LYS A 115 16.09 -8.87 -3.91
CA LYS A 115 16.61 -8.58 -5.26
C LYS A 115 16.35 -9.67 -6.29
N GLN A 116 16.26 -10.92 -5.84
CA GLN A 116 16.02 -12.06 -6.70
C GLN A 116 14.59 -12.05 -7.25
N ASP A 117 13.64 -11.40 -6.58
CA ASP A 117 12.24 -11.39 -6.98
C ASP A 117 11.94 -10.31 -8.02
N ASN A 118 11.02 -10.64 -8.92
CA ASN A 118 10.33 -9.68 -9.77
C ASN A 118 8.82 -9.99 -9.79
N GLY A 119 8.04 -9.14 -10.44
CA GLY A 119 6.59 -9.30 -10.50
C GLY A 119 5.95 -8.60 -11.68
N TYR A 120 4.66 -8.86 -11.84
CA TYR A 120 3.82 -8.38 -12.93
C TYR A 120 2.49 -7.95 -12.33
N LYS A 121 2.34 -6.67 -11.98
CA LYS A 121 1.11 -6.10 -11.41
C LYS A 121 0.20 -5.62 -12.53
N VAL A 122 -1.11 -5.87 -12.42
CA VAL A 122 -2.11 -5.47 -13.43
C VAL A 122 -3.11 -4.46 -12.86
N TYR A 123 -3.35 -3.39 -13.62
CA TYR A 123 -4.36 -2.36 -13.38
C TYR A 123 -5.41 -2.41 -14.48
N TRP A 124 -6.68 -2.27 -14.10
CA TRP A 124 -7.80 -2.21 -15.05
C TRP A 124 -8.03 -0.78 -15.55
N GLU A 125 -8.95 -0.57 -16.51
CA GLU A 125 -9.23 0.75 -17.10
C GLU A 125 -9.63 1.83 -16.09
N ASN A 126 -10.09 1.43 -14.91
CA ASN A 126 -10.43 2.34 -13.83
C ASN A 126 -9.22 2.89 -13.07
N GLY A 127 -8.00 2.44 -13.37
CA GLY A 127 -6.77 2.85 -12.68
C GLY A 127 -6.56 2.17 -11.33
N ALA A 128 -7.35 1.16 -10.97
CA ALA A 128 -7.14 0.38 -9.76
C ALA A 128 -6.60 -1.01 -10.11
N GLN A 129 -5.87 -1.61 -9.16
CA GLN A 129 -5.43 -3.00 -9.29
C GLN A 129 -6.63 -3.95 -9.39
N ILE A 130 -6.50 -4.99 -10.21
CA ILE A 130 -7.59 -5.93 -10.49
C ILE A 130 -8.08 -6.69 -9.25
N ILE A 131 -9.37 -6.96 -9.24
CA ILE A 131 -10.06 -7.87 -8.32
C ILE A 131 -10.92 -8.85 -9.13
N ALA A 132 -11.59 -9.79 -8.45
CA ALA A 132 -12.58 -10.64 -9.10
C ALA A 132 -13.67 -9.82 -9.80
N PRO A 133 -14.12 -10.23 -11.00
CA PRO A 133 -13.80 -11.49 -11.69
C PRO A 133 -12.57 -11.44 -12.62
N HIS A 134 -11.90 -10.28 -12.75
CA HIS A 134 -10.83 -10.10 -13.74
C HIS A 134 -9.61 -10.97 -13.47
N ASP A 135 -9.21 -11.15 -12.22
CA ASP A 135 -8.10 -12.03 -11.83
C ASP A 135 -8.28 -13.46 -12.36
N LYS A 136 -9.44 -14.07 -12.13
CA LYS A 136 -9.78 -15.42 -12.59
C LYS A 136 -9.91 -15.50 -14.10
N GLY A 137 -10.55 -14.50 -14.72
CA GLY A 137 -10.71 -14.44 -16.17
C GLY A 137 -9.37 -14.34 -16.90
N ILE A 138 -8.43 -13.56 -16.36
CA ILE A 138 -7.05 -13.47 -16.87
C ILE A 138 -6.32 -14.80 -16.65
N SER A 139 -6.38 -15.39 -15.45
CA SER A 139 -5.75 -16.68 -15.17
C SER A 139 -6.21 -17.76 -16.15
N GLN A 140 -7.52 -17.89 -16.37
CA GLN A 140 -8.08 -18.82 -17.35
C GLN A 140 -7.57 -18.53 -18.76
N ALA A 141 -7.55 -17.26 -19.18
CA ALA A 141 -7.04 -16.90 -20.50
C ALA A 141 -5.54 -17.20 -20.65
N ILE A 142 -4.74 -17.13 -19.58
CA ILE A 142 -3.33 -17.56 -19.58
C ILE A 142 -3.24 -19.07 -19.82
N GLU A 143 -4.02 -19.87 -19.08
CA GLU A 143 -4.08 -21.33 -19.25
C GLU A 143 -4.52 -21.74 -20.68
N GLU A 144 -5.43 -20.98 -21.29
CA GLU A 144 -5.88 -21.19 -22.67
C GLU A 144 -4.84 -20.76 -23.73
N ASN A 145 -3.80 -20.00 -23.37
CA ASN A 145 -2.83 -19.40 -24.30
C ASN A 145 -1.37 -19.69 -23.92
N GLN A 146 -1.08 -20.96 -23.59
CA GLN A 146 0.25 -21.40 -23.17
C GLN A 146 1.29 -21.46 -24.30
N GLU A 147 0.87 -21.69 -25.55
CA GLU A 147 1.80 -21.71 -26.67
C GLU A 147 2.23 -20.28 -27.05
N PRO A 148 3.53 -19.93 -26.96
CA PRO A 148 4.00 -18.60 -27.28
C PRO A 148 3.79 -18.27 -28.76
N TRP A 149 3.22 -17.10 -29.05
CA TRP A 149 3.12 -16.57 -30.40
C TRP A 149 4.54 -16.36 -30.95
N PRO A 150 4.83 -16.80 -32.20
CA PRO A 150 6.18 -16.74 -32.73
C PRO A 150 6.84 -15.35 -32.66
N GLN A 151 6.04 -14.30 -32.84
CA GLN A 151 6.52 -12.91 -32.83
C GLN A 151 6.78 -12.36 -31.43
N ALA A 152 6.30 -12.99 -30.36
CA ALA A 152 6.39 -12.46 -29.00
C ALA A 152 7.81 -12.52 -28.40
N TRP A 153 8.67 -13.40 -28.92
CA TRP A 153 10.03 -13.61 -28.42
C TRP A 153 11.04 -12.51 -28.78
N ASP A 154 10.91 -11.93 -29.97
CA ASP A 154 11.87 -10.95 -30.50
C ASP A 154 11.36 -9.52 -30.27
N ASP A 155 11.77 -8.92 -29.16
CA ASP A 155 11.44 -7.54 -28.79
C ASP A 155 12.28 -6.49 -29.53
N LYS A 156 13.14 -6.84 -30.47
CA LYS A 156 13.85 -5.85 -31.31
C LYS A 156 12.91 -5.15 -32.28
N LEU A 157 11.79 -5.79 -32.61
CA LEU A 157 10.80 -5.27 -33.55
C LEU A 157 9.95 -4.15 -32.97
N ILE A 158 9.94 -3.95 -31.64
CA ILE A 158 9.10 -2.92 -31.03
C ILE A 158 9.60 -1.51 -31.33
N ASP A 159 10.93 -1.32 -31.43
CA ASP A 159 11.53 0.01 -31.52
C ASP A 159 11.19 0.73 -32.85
N SER A 160 10.77 -0.01 -33.87
CA SER A 160 10.32 0.52 -35.17
C SER A 160 8.79 0.50 -35.34
N SER A 161 8.04 0.01 -34.35
CA SER A 161 6.59 -0.13 -34.44
C SER A 161 5.87 1.21 -34.27
N LEU A 162 4.94 1.52 -35.17
CA LEU A 162 4.05 2.68 -35.05
C LEU A 162 3.05 2.56 -33.88
N LEU A 163 2.91 1.35 -33.31
CA LEU A 163 2.04 1.08 -32.17
C LEU A 163 2.75 1.31 -30.82
N LEU A 164 4.05 1.58 -30.83
CA LEU A 164 4.81 1.90 -29.62
C LEU A 164 4.77 3.40 -29.38
N HIS A 165 4.40 3.78 -28.16
CA HIS A 165 4.39 5.16 -27.70
C HIS A 165 5.19 5.27 -26.40
N ASP A 166 5.95 6.35 -26.23
CA ASP A 166 6.61 6.66 -24.96
C ASP A 166 5.80 7.72 -24.20
N PRO A 167 5.13 7.35 -23.09
CA PRO A 167 4.37 8.30 -22.29
C PRO A 167 5.25 9.10 -21.31
N TYR A 168 6.54 8.79 -21.17
CA TYR A 168 7.37 9.23 -20.03
C TYR A 168 7.32 10.74 -19.79
N ALA A 169 7.67 11.55 -20.79
CA ALA A 169 7.76 13.01 -20.62
C ALA A 169 6.39 13.65 -20.33
N THR A 170 5.35 13.25 -21.07
CA THR A 170 3.99 13.79 -20.94
C THR A 170 3.39 13.42 -19.59
N VAL A 171 3.50 12.15 -19.18
CA VAL A 171 2.96 11.68 -17.90
C VAL A 171 3.66 12.35 -16.73
N ASN A 172 5.00 12.48 -16.76
CA ASN A 172 5.72 13.21 -15.72
C ASN A 172 5.15 14.61 -15.53
N LYS A 173 5.01 15.36 -16.63
CA LYS A 173 4.48 16.72 -16.58
C LYS A 173 3.06 16.79 -16.00
N GLU A 174 2.14 15.96 -16.49
CA GLU A 174 0.74 16.02 -16.08
C GLU A 174 0.53 15.47 -14.65
N TYR A 175 1.25 14.42 -14.25
CA TYR A 175 1.22 13.90 -12.89
C TYR A 175 1.61 14.98 -11.87
N PHE A 176 2.73 15.66 -12.08
CA PHE A 176 3.18 16.70 -11.14
C PHE A 176 2.22 17.91 -11.10
N LYS A 177 1.59 18.23 -12.23
CA LYS A 177 0.54 19.26 -12.31
C LYS A 177 -0.74 18.85 -11.58
N ASP A 178 -1.09 17.57 -11.56
CA ASP A 178 -2.25 17.08 -10.81
C ASP A 178 -2.01 17.04 -9.30
N ILE A 179 -0.85 16.56 -8.83
CA ILE A 179 -0.55 16.55 -7.39
C ILE A 179 -0.40 17.97 -6.84
N GLN A 180 -0.03 18.97 -7.66
CA GLN A 180 0.00 20.38 -7.25
C GLN A 180 -1.34 20.91 -6.75
N LYS A 181 -2.46 20.28 -7.14
CA LYS A 181 -3.79 20.60 -6.62
C LYS A 181 -3.94 20.28 -5.12
N GLN A 182 -3.03 19.48 -4.56
CA GLN A 182 -2.94 19.14 -3.14
C GLN A 182 -1.94 20.03 -2.37
N CYS A 183 -1.34 21.03 -3.02
CA CYS A 183 -0.46 22.01 -2.37
C CYS A 183 -1.30 23.18 -1.85
N PHE A 184 -1.42 23.28 -0.52
CA PHE A 184 -2.26 24.29 0.13
C PHE A 184 -1.45 25.43 0.76
N HIS A 185 -0.14 25.25 0.93
CA HIS A 185 0.72 26.14 1.71
C HIS A 185 1.98 26.59 0.96
N ARG A 186 1.84 26.86 -0.34
CA ARG A 186 2.93 27.23 -1.26
C ARG A 186 3.86 28.36 -0.77
N ASN A 187 3.33 29.40 -0.11
CA ASN A 187 4.19 30.47 0.43
C ASN A 187 5.05 29.98 1.60
N ILE A 188 4.47 29.18 2.50
CA ILE A 188 5.22 28.56 3.61
C ILE A 188 6.29 27.61 3.06
N ASN A 189 5.97 26.86 2.01
CA ASN A 189 6.91 25.96 1.35
C ASN A 189 8.13 26.69 0.78
N LYS A 190 7.93 27.89 0.23
CA LYS A 190 9.04 28.73 -0.30
C LYS A 190 9.92 29.29 0.81
N GLU A 191 9.33 29.63 1.94
CA GLU A 191 10.00 30.35 3.04
C GLU A 191 10.54 29.41 4.13
N THR A 192 10.19 28.12 4.08
CA THR A 192 10.61 27.15 5.08
C THR A 192 12.13 26.98 5.12
N ASN A 193 12.70 27.03 6.32
CA ASN A 193 14.10 26.65 6.57
C ASN A 193 14.24 25.18 7.02
N LEU A 194 13.13 24.44 7.08
CA LEU A 194 13.13 23.03 7.45
C LEU A 194 13.86 22.21 6.39
N LYS A 195 14.85 21.44 6.83
CA LYS A 195 15.65 20.56 5.99
C LYS A 195 15.15 19.12 6.07
N PHE A 196 15.11 18.47 4.91
CA PHE A 196 14.65 17.10 4.74
C PHE A 196 15.75 16.24 4.14
N VAL A 197 15.85 14.99 4.59
CA VAL A 197 16.66 13.95 3.93
C VAL A 197 15.73 12.99 3.20
N HIS A 198 16.13 12.55 2.01
CA HIS A 198 15.42 11.56 1.23
C HIS A 198 16.31 10.36 0.91
N THR A 199 15.77 9.15 1.06
CA THR A 199 16.35 7.92 0.53
C THR A 199 15.34 7.20 -0.34
N SER A 200 15.82 6.64 -1.46
CA SER A 200 15.03 5.73 -2.30
C SER A 200 15.36 4.27 -2.05
N VAL A 201 16.30 3.98 -1.15
CA VAL A 201 16.77 2.63 -0.85
C VAL A 201 17.14 1.88 -2.14
N HIS A 202 17.93 2.54 -3.01
CA HIS A 202 18.31 2.07 -4.36
C HIS A 202 17.15 1.86 -5.34
N GLY A 203 16.02 2.49 -5.05
CA GLY A 203 14.80 2.49 -5.86
C GLY A 203 14.72 3.61 -6.88
N VAL A 204 13.53 3.70 -7.48
CA VAL A 204 13.23 4.69 -8.53
C VAL A 204 12.87 6.08 -7.98
N GLY A 205 12.59 6.21 -6.68
CA GLY A 205 11.91 7.37 -6.09
C GLY A 205 12.64 8.71 -6.18
N HIS A 206 13.98 8.73 -6.23
CA HIS A 206 14.78 9.95 -6.01
C HIS A 206 14.39 11.08 -6.95
N LYS A 207 14.49 10.84 -8.26
CA LYS A 207 14.14 11.83 -9.29
C LYS A 207 12.73 12.38 -9.11
N PHE A 208 11.77 11.52 -8.77
CA PHE A 208 10.36 11.88 -8.69
C PHE A 208 10.03 12.65 -7.41
N VAL A 209 10.66 12.32 -6.28
CA VAL A 209 10.52 13.12 -5.05
C VAL A 209 11.13 14.50 -5.20
N GLN A 210 12.28 14.63 -5.88
CA GLN A 210 12.87 15.95 -6.18
C GLN A 210 11.92 16.79 -7.03
N LEU A 211 11.27 16.19 -8.03
CA LEU A 211 10.25 16.85 -8.86
C LEU A 211 8.99 17.20 -8.06
N ALA A 212 8.54 16.33 -7.15
CA ALA A 212 7.40 16.60 -6.27
C ALA A 212 7.66 17.82 -5.38
N PHE A 213 8.82 17.89 -4.72
CA PHE A 213 9.25 19.04 -3.92
C PHE A 213 9.26 20.32 -4.75
N LYS A 214 9.85 20.28 -5.94
CA LYS A 214 9.82 21.42 -6.88
C LYS A 214 8.39 21.82 -7.23
N ALA A 215 7.49 20.86 -7.43
CA ALA A 215 6.10 21.14 -7.78
C ALA A 215 5.35 21.89 -6.66
N PHE A 216 5.74 21.67 -5.39
CA PHE A 216 5.19 22.32 -4.21
C PHE A 216 5.95 23.59 -3.79
N ASP A 217 6.94 24.02 -4.58
CA ASP A 217 7.86 25.12 -4.30
C ASP A 217 8.69 24.93 -3.01
N LEU A 218 8.95 23.68 -2.61
CA LEU A 218 9.86 23.34 -1.53
C LEU A 218 11.31 23.22 -2.05
N SER A 219 12.28 23.58 -1.21
CA SER A 219 13.69 23.24 -1.47
C SER A 219 13.86 21.72 -1.52
N PRO A 220 14.53 21.17 -2.56
CA PRO A 220 14.65 19.72 -2.68
C PRO A 220 15.38 19.07 -1.48
N PRO A 221 14.99 17.84 -1.08
CA PRO A 221 15.59 17.18 0.06
C PRO A 221 17.02 16.71 -0.24
N PHE A 222 17.86 16.66 0.80
CA PHE A 222 19.20 16.08 0.72
C PHE A 222 19.08 14.58 0.45
N ALA A 223 19.62 14.13 -0.68
CA ALA A 223 19.56 12.73 -1.06
C ALA A 223 20.70 11.95 -0.42
N VAL A 224 20.40 10.80 0.18
CA VAL A 224 21.42 9.85 0.68
C VAL A 224 22.29 9.38 -0.49
N PRO A 225 23.56 9.82 -0.59
CA PRO A 225 24.37 9.59 -1.79
C PRO A 225 24.49 8.11 -2.16
N GLU A 226 24.58 7.24 -1.16
CA GLU A 226 24.73 5.80 -1.32
C GLU A 226 23.45 5.08 -1.70
N GLN A 227 22.27 5.73 -1.62
CA GLN A 227 20.96 5.07 -1.81
C GLN A 227 20.03 5.81 -2.79
N LYS A 228 20.48 6.93 -3.36
CA LYS A 228 19.66 7.77 -4.25
C LYS A 228 19.52 7.22 -5.66
N ASP A 229 20.55 6.55 -6.16
CA ASP A 229 20.58 6.04 -7.52
C ASP A 229 20.05 4.59 -7.54
N PRO A 230 19.28 4.20 -8.57
CA PRO A 230 18.77 2.84 -8.64
C PRO A 230 19.90 1.82 -8.77
N ASP A 231 19.90 0.81 -7.90
CA ASP A 231 20.86 -0.30 -7.91
C ASP A 231 20.12 -1.63 -7.63
N PRO A 232 20.06 -2.55 -8.61
CA PRO A 232 19.33 -3.82 -8.46
C PRO A 232 19.92 -4.74 -7.38
N GLU A 233 21.15 -4.52 -6.93
CA GLU A 233 21.78 -5.34 -5.90
C GLU A 233 21.43 -4.90 -4.47
N PHE A 234 20.85 -3.71 -4.30
CA PHE A 234 20.54 -3.08 -3.01
C PHE A 234 21.71 -3.14 -2.00
N PRO A 235 22.94 -2.73 -2.36
CA PRO A 235 24.18 -3.11 -1.67
C PRO A 235 24.28 -2.65 -0.21
N THR A 236 23.49 -1.66 0.21
CA THR A 236 23.54 -1.11 1.57
C THR A 236 22.52 -1.74 2.53
N VAL A 237 21.61 -2.60 2.06
CA VAL A 237 20.50 -3.13 2.87
C VAL A 237 20.25 -4.60 2.57
N LYS A 238 19.86 -5.36 3.60
CA LYS A 238 19.46 -6.77 3.43
C LYS A 238 18.09 -6.90 2.76
N TYR A 239 17.16 -6.03 3.15
CA TYR A 239 15.81 -5.94 2.62
C TYR A 239 15.51 -4.47 2.30
N PRO A 240 15.15 -4.13 1.05
CA PRO A 240 14.87 -2.76 0.67
C PRO A 240 13.43 -2.38 1.05
N ASN A 241 13.09 -2.50 2.33
CA ASN A 241 11.77 -2.19 2.87
C ASN A 241 11.90 -1.11 3.96
N PRO A 242 11.52 0.14 3.71
CA PRO A 242 11.64 1.20 4.71
C PRO A 242 10.73 0.99 5.94
N GLU A 243 9.75 0.08 5.88
CA GLU A 243 8.93 -0.36 7.02
C GLU A 243 9.76 -1.04 8.12
N GLU A 244 10.93 -1.61 7.80
CA GLU A 244 11.85 -2.21 8.79
C GLU A 244 12.47 -1.15 9.74
N GLY A 245 12.28 0.14 9.43
CA GLY A 245 12.63 1.24 10.31
C GLY A 245 14.14 1.45 10.44
N LYS A 246 14.64 1.51 11.69
CA LYS A 246 15.99 2.04 12.00
C LYS A 246 17.10 1.36 11.21
N GLY A 247 17.02 0.05 10.96
CA GLY A 247 18.04 -0.70 10.23
C GLY A 247 18.27 -0.16 8.81
N VAL A 248 17.19 0.11 8.07
CA VAL A 248 17.23 0.62 6.69
C VAL A 248 17.59 2.12 6.63
N LEU A 249 17.30 2.87 7.70
CA LEU A 249 17.47 4.33 7.75
C LEU A 249 18.81 4.80 8.32
N THR A 250 19.73 3.90 8.68
CA THR A 250 21.02 4.26 9.30
C THR A 250 21.81 5.33 8.54
N LEU A 251 21.93 5.21 7.22
CA LEU A 251 22.60 6.21 6.36
C LEU A 251 21.82 7.52 6.29
N SER A 252 20.49 7.45 6.33
CA SER A 252 19.63 8.64 6.34
C SER A 252 19.78 9.42 7.65
N PHE A 253 19.88 8.72 8.80
CA PHE A 253 20.17 9.35 10.09
C PHE A 253 21.52 10.06 10.04
N ALA A 254 22.59 9.38 9.59
CA ALA A 254 23.92 9.97 9.50
C ALA A 254 23.96 11.24 8.62
N LEU A 255 23.29 11.23 7.46
CA LEU A 255 23.19 12.43 6.62
C LEU A 255 22.40 13.55 7.29
N ALA A 256 21.28 13.21 7.93
CA ALA A 256 20.44 14.18 8.61
C ALA A 256 21.16 14.86 9.77
N GLU A 257 21.96 14.11 10.54
CA GLU A 257 22.85 14.64 11.57
C GLU A 257 23.88 15.63 11.00
N LYS A 258 24.53 15.23 9.89
CA LYS A 258 25.56 16.04 9.23
C LYS A 258 25.00 17.37 8.70
N ASP A 259 23.85 17.35 8.05
CA ASP A 259 23.29 18.51 7.36
C ASP A 259 22.26 19.29 8.20
N GLY A 260 21.97 18.82 9.42
CA GLY A 260 21.01 19.41 10.34
C GLY A 260 19.55 19.25 9.88
N ALA A 261 19.25 18.18 9.15
CA ALA A 261 17.87 17.83 8.78
C ALA A 261 17.15 17.16 9.95
N LYS A 262 15.86 17.50 10.12
CA LYS A 262 15.04 16.96 11.23
C LYS A 262 14.08 15.86 10.77
N ILE A 263 13.86 15.73 9.47
CA ILE A 263 12.88 14.82 8.89
C ILE A 263 13.54 14.00 7.78
N ILE A 264 13.28 12.70 7.81
CA ILE A 264 13.69 11.74 6.81
C ILE A 264 12.45 11.20 6.11
N LEU A 265 12.51 11.14 4.78
CA LEU A 265 11.51 10.57 3.90
C LEU A 265 12.15 9.37 3.18
N ALA A 266 11.54 8.19 3.28
CA ALA A 266 12.10 6.97 2.70
C ALA A 266 11.06 6.24 1.86
N ASN A 267 11.34 6.07 0.57
CA ASN A 267 10.50 5.27 -0.32
C ASN A 267 11.03 3.84 -0.45
N ASP A 268 10.14 2.91 -0.76
CA ASP A 268 10.53 1.57 -1.20
C ASP A 268 10.95 1.59 -2.70
N PRO A 269 11.50 0.49 -3.24
CA PRO A 269 12.13 0.50 -4.56
C PRO A 269 11.25 0.93 -5.73
N ASP A 270 9.95 0.66 -5.70
CA ASP A 270 8.98 1.11 -6.72
C ASP A 270 8.20 2.38 -6.31
N ALA A 271 8.56 2.97 -5.17
CA ALA A 271 8.08 4.24 -4.65
C ALA A 271 6.56 4.35 -4.47
N ASP A 272 5.88 3.23 -4.20
CA ASP A 272 4.46 3.24 -3.80
C ASP A 272 4.29 3.44 -2.28
N ARG A 273 5.34 3.21 -1.46
CA ARG A 273 5.32 3.39 -0.01
C ARG A 273 6.15 4.57 0.48
N LEU A 274 5.87 5.01 1.72
CA LEU A 274 6.65 6.02 2.41
C LEU A 274 6.81 5.73 3.91
N ALA A 275 8.04 5.60 4.39
CA ALA A 275 8.34 5.75 5.81
C ALA A 275 8.83 7.17 6.11
N VAL A 276 8.53 7.65 7.32
CA VAL A 276 8.95 8.96 7.81
C VAL A 276 9.60 8.80 9.17
N ALA A 277 10.71 9.50 9.38
CA ALA A 277 11.33 9.61 10.69
C ALA A 277 11.57 11.08 11.05
N GLU A 278 11.42 11.39 12.33
CA GLU A 278 11.65 12.74 12.88
C GLU A 278 12.62 12.68 14.05
N LYS A 279 13.58 13.61 14.06
CA LYS A 279 14.51 13.79 15.16
C LYS A 279 13.80 14.45 16.35
N GLN A 280 13.79 13.76 17.48
CA GLN A 280 13.18 14.22 18.71
C GLN A 280 14.10 15.16 19.49
N GLU A 281 13.53 15.93 20.43
CA GLU A 281 14.29 16.79 21.34
C GLU A 281 15.28 16.01 22.22
N SER A 282 14.99 14.74 22.51
CA SER A 282 15.90 13.83 23.21
C SER A 282 17.17 13.50 22.41
N GLY A 283 17.20 13.84 21.12
CA GLY A 283 18.25 13.45 20.17
C GLY A 283 17.99 12.12 19.48
N GLU A 284 17.01 11.34 19.91
CA GLU A 284 16.64 10.08 19.27
C GLU A 284 15.78 10.28 18.02
N TRP A 285 15.84 9.31 17.10
CA TRP A 285 14.96 9.26 15.93
C TRP A 285 13.69 8.46 16.22
N LYS A 286 12.54 9.12 16.08
CA LYS A 286 11.23 8.45 16.03
C LYS A 286 10.93 8.09 14.59
N VAL A 287 10.80 6.80 14.31
CA VAL A 287 10.22 6.31 13.04
C VAL A 287 8.72 6.15 13.26
N PHE A 288 7.92 6.85 12.45
CA PHE A 288 6.46 6.73 12.54
C PHE A 288 6.02 5.40 11.94
N SER A 289 5.17 4.67 12.64
CA SER A 289 4.44 3.54 12.05
C SER A 289 3.52 4.04 10.93
N GLY A 290 3.11 3.15 10.02
CA GLY A 290 2.17 3.54 8.97
C GLY A 290 0.81 3.99 9.51
N ASN A 291 0.41 3.51 10.68
CA ASN A 291 -0.78 3.99 11.38
C ASN A 291 -0.62 5.42 11.91
N GLU A 292 0.53 5.75 12.52
CA GLU A 292 0.79 7.10 13.02
C GLU A 292 0.91 8.12 11.88
N LEU A 293 1.60 7.77 10.80
CA LEU A 293 1.68 8.65 9.63
C LEU A 293 0.33 8.75 8.91
N GLY A 294 -0.43 7.66 8.84
CA GLY A 294 -1.82 7.66 8.35
C GLY A 294 -2.73 8.60 9.15
N ALA A 295 -2.58 8.66 10.48
CA ALA A 295 -3.28 9.61 11.33
C ALA A 295 -2.94 11.06 10.99
N LEU A 296 -1.64 11.37 10.88
CA LEU A 296 -1.15 12.71 10.53
C LEU A 296 -1.63 13.16 9.15
N LEU A 297 -1.49 12.30 8.12
CA LEU A 297 -1.92 12.60 6.77
C LEU A 297 -3.44 12.75 6.67
N GLY A 298 -4.22 11.89 7.32
CA GLY A 298 -5.68 12.00 7.37
C GLY A 298 -6.12 13.32 8.02
N TRP A 299 -5.54 13.68 9.16
CA TRP A 299 -5.78 14.96 9.82
C TRP A 299 -5.41 16.14 8.93
N TRP A 300 -4.23 16.11 8.30
CA TRP A 300 -3.72 17.19 7.47
C TRP A 300 -4.59 17.43 6.24
N ILE A 301 -4.85 16.38 5.47
CA ILE A 301 -5.66 16.44 4.24
C ILE A 301 -7.06 16.95 4.58
N PHE A 302 -7.68 16.44 5.65
CA PHE A 302 -8.99 16.93 6.08
C PHE A 302 -8.95 18.39 6.51
N THR A 303 -7.94 18.81 7.28
CA THR A 303 -7.76 20.19 7.74
C THR A 303 -7.63 21.16 6.56
N CYS A 304 -6.80 20.80 5.58
CA CYS A 304 -6.63 21.58 4.36
C CYS A 304 -7.91 21.63 3.54
N TRP A 305 -8.57 20.49 3.34
CA TRP A 305 -9.85 20.42 2.63
C TRP A 305 -10.91 21.31 3.28
N LYS A 306 -11.09 21.20 4.61
CA LYS A 306 -12.08 21.98 5.38
C LYS A 306 -11.81 23.48 5.30
N LYS A 307 -10.54 23.90 5.27
CA LYS A 307 -10.19 25.32 5.14
C LYS A 307 -10.51 25.89 3.75
N HIS A 308 -10.39 25.07 2.70
CA HIS A 308 -10.62 25.50 1.31
C HIS A 308 -12.06 25.28 0.84
N ASN A 309 -12.81 24.40 1.50
CA ASN A 309 -14.22 24.12 1.20
C ASN A 309 -15.11 24.73 2.28
N ARG A 310 -15.74 25.87 1.95
CA ARG A 310 -16.64 26.58 2.87
C ARG A 310 -18.07 26.03 2.88
N ASP A 311 -18.44 25.16 1.95
CA ASP A 311 -19.77 24.53 1.93
C ASP A 311 -19.79 23.34 2.90
N THR A 312 -20.34 23.56 4.09
CA THR A 312 -20.49 22.52 5.12
C THR A 312 -21.36 21.35 4.67
N ARG A 313 -22.23 21.53 3.66
CA ARG A 313 -23.06 20.45 3.12
C ARG A 313 -22.25 19.46 2.30
N ALA A 314 -21.08 19.84 1.79
CA ALA A 314 -20.19 18.94 1.05
C ALA A 314 -19.63 17.82 1.94
N LEU A 315 -19.59 18.03 3.26
CA LEU A 315 -19.03 17.09 4.23
C LEU A 315 -19.72 15.72 4.24
N LYS A 316 -21.03 15.68 3.98
CA LYS A 316 -21.81 14.43 3.88
C LYS A 316 -21.42 13.57 2.68
N ASP A 317 -20.67 14.13 1.74
CA ASP A 317 -20.21 13.45 0.53
C ASP A 317 -18.69 13.20 0.57
N VAL A 318 -18.05 13.48 1.72
CA VAL A 318 -16.62 13.26 1.95
C VAL A 318 -16.37 11.90 2.60
N TYR A 319 -15.39 11.19 2.07
CA TYR A 319 -14.99 9.87 2.50
C TYR A 319 -13.48 9.79 2.76
N MET A 320 -13.11 9.03 3.78
CA MET A 320 -11.77 8.46 3.92
C MET A 320 -11.85 6.95 4.11
N LEU A 321 -10.82 6.24 3.65
CA LEU A 321 -10.79 4.79 3.65
C LEU A 321 -9.56 4.26 4.41
N SER A 322 -9.67 3.08 5.00
CA SER A 322 -8.49 2.34 5.42
C SER A 322 -8.70 0.83 5.32
N SER A 323 -7.61 0.08 5.40
CA SER A 323 -7.71 -1.37 5.52
C SER A 323 -8.32 -1.76 6.87
N THR A 324 -8.99 -2.91 6.92
CA THR A 324 -9.56 -3.51 8.14
C THR A 324 -8.52 -3.77 9.24
N VAL A 325 -7.23 -3.87 8.90
CA VAL A 325 -6.13 -4.10 9.84
C VAL A 325 -5.33 -2.83 10.13
N SER A 326 -5.65 -1.72 9.47
CA SER A 326 -5.15 -0.40 9.82
C SER A 326 -5.89 0.17 11.03
N SER A 327 -5.24 1.14 11.68
CA SER A 327 -5.76 1.84 12.86
C SER A 327 -7.14 2.45 12.59
N LYS A 328 -8.02 2.40 13.60
CA LYS A 328 -9.34 3.05 13.56
C LYS A 328 -9.29 4.56 13.76
N ILE A 329 -8.13 5.19 13.73
CA ILE A 329 -7.99 6.65 13.92
C ILE A 329 -8.81 7.46 12.92
N LEU A 330 -8.84 7.09 11.64
CA LEU A 330 -9.67 7.81 10.65
C LEU A 330 -11.16 7.69 10.96
N ARG A 331 -11.61 6.57 11.54
CA ARG A 331 -12.98 6.42 12.03
C ARG A 331 -13.26 7.40 13.17
N ALA A 332 -12.33 7.55 14.11
CA ALA A 332 -12.48 8.47 15.23
C ALA A 332 -12.54 9.93 14.76
N ILE A 333 -11.68 10.31 13.80
CA ILE A 333 -11.73 11.64 13.15
C ILE A 333 -13.08 11.83 12.44
N ALA A 334 -13.53 10.85 11.64
CA ALA A 334 -14.81 10.90 10.94
C ALA A 334 -16.01 11.08 11.88
N LEU A 335 -16.05 10.32 12.99
CA LEU A 335 -17.09 10.42 14.01
C LEU A 335 -17.19 11.81 14.63
N LYS A 336 -16.05 12.46 14.87
CA LYS A 336 -16.00 13.79 15.48
C LYS A 336 -16.29 14.89 14.46
N GLU A 337 -15.71 14.79 13.28
CA GLU A 337 -15.76 15.84 12.25
C GLU A 337 -17.02 15.77 11.38
N GLY A 338 -17.63 14.59 11.23
CA GLY A 338 -18.91 14.42 10.52
C GLY A 338 -18.80 14.00 9.05
N PHE A 339 -17.63 13.57 8.58
CA PHE A 339 -17.47 12.93 7.26
C PHE A 339 -17.63 11.40 7.35
N HIS A 340 -17.65 10.70 6.21
CA HIS A 340 -17.79 9.25 6.16
C HIS A 340 -16.45 8.51 6.23
N PHE A 341 -16.41 7.41 6.97
CA PHE A 341 -15.29 6.49 6.98
C PHE A 341 -15.76 5.09 6.57
N GLU A 342 -15.01 4.42 5.71
CA GLU A 342 -15.25 3.03 5.35
C GLU A 342 -13.98 2.19 5.43
N GLU A 343 -14.12 0.96 5.90
CA GLU A 343 -13.04 -0.03 5.86
C GLU A 343 -13.12 -0.83 4.55
N THR A 344 -11.98 -1.29 4.06
CA THR A 344 -11.93 -2.36 3.04
C THR A 344 -11.01 -3.49 3.48
N LEU A 345 -11.07 -4.63 2.79
CA LEU A 345 -10.08 -5.70 2.99
C LEU A 345 -8.65 -5.17 2.74
N THR A 346 -7.66 -5.81 3.37
CA THR A 346 -6.24 -5.52 3.10
C THR A 346 -5.89 -5.79 1.63
N GLY A 347 -5.09 -4.89 1.09
CA GLY A 347 -4.63 -4.75 -0.28
C GLY A 347 -5.27 -3.52 -0.91
N PHE A 348 -4.44 -2.54 -1.31
CA PHE A 348 -4.90 -1.31 -1.95
C PHE A 348 -5.82 -1.50 -3.17
N LYS A 349 -5.81 -2.65 -3.84
CA LYS A 349 -6.82 -3.04 -4.84
C LYS A 349 -8.26 -2.84 -4.33
N TRP A 350 -8.56 -3.15 -3.07
CA TRP A 350 -9.89 -3.00 -2.50
C TRP A 350 -10.23 -1.53 -2.25
N MET A 351 -9.28 -0.77 -1.69
CA MET A 351 -9.47 0.67 -1.45
C MET A 351 -9.55 1.46 -2.75
N GLY A 352 -8.69 1.20 -3.73
CA GLY A 352 -8.72 1.87 -5.03
C GLY A 352 -10.02 1.62 -5.79
N ASN A 353 -10.50 0.37 -5.83
CA ASN A 353 -11.81 0.06 -6.44
C ASN A 353 -12.97 0.70 -5.66
N ARG A 354 -12.93 0.69 -4.31
CA ARG A 354 -13.97 1.35 -3.51
C ARG A 354 -13.96 2.86 -3.68
N ALA A 355 -12.78 3.47 -3.72
CA ALA A 355 -12.60 4.88 -3.98
C ALA A 355 -13.19 5.25 -5.34
N LYS A 356 -12.91 4.47 -6.38
CA LYS A 356 -13.51 4.66 -7.71
C LYS A 356 -15.05 4.61 -7.65
N GLN A 357 -15.62 3.60 -7.00
CA GLN A 357 -17.08 3.47 -6.88
C GLN A 357 -17.71 4.69 -6.19
N LEU A 358 -17.08 5.20 -5.13
CA LEU A 358 -17.53 6.40 -4.43
C LEU A 358 -17.42 7.64 -5.33
N MET A 359 -16.30 7.81 -6.05
CA MET A 359 -16.12 8.91 -7.00
C MET A 359 -17.16 8.88 -8.12
N ASP A 360 -17.51 7.70 -8.63
CA ASP A 360 -18.56 7.54 -9.66
C ASP A 360 -19.97 7.87 -9.14
N GLN A 361 -20.16 7.79 -7.82
CA GLN A 361 -21.38 8.24 -7.14
C GLN A 361 -21.35 9.75 -6.80
N GLY A 362 -20.34 10.48 -7.29
CA GLY A 362 -20.14 11.90 -7.03
C GLY A 362 -19.60 12.21 -5.64
N LYS A 363 -19.04 11.22 -4.93
CA LYS A 363 -18.44 11.42 -3.60
C LYS A 363 -16.98 11.86 -3.70
N ALA A 364 -16.53 12.63 -2.72
CA ALA A 364 -15.14 13.04 -2.59
C ALA A 364 -14.38 12.07 -1.68
N VAL A 365 -13.44 11.31 -2.24
CA VAL A 365 -12.53 10.46 -1.46
C VAL A 365 -11.23 11.21 -1.26
N LEU A 366 -11.00 11.68 -0.04
CA LEU A 366 -9.85 12.56 0.25
C LEU A 366 -8.57 11.79 0.53
N PHE A 367 -8.70 10.63 1.19
CA PHE A 367 -7.55 9.88 1.67
C PHE A 367 -7.89 8.41 1.83
N ALA A 368 -6.94 7.54 1.49
CA ALA A 368 -6.97 6.14 1.87
C ALA A 368 -5.58 5.69 2.33
N PHE A 369 -5.51 4.81 3.32
CA PHE A 369 -4.21 4.26 3.75
C PHE A 369 -4.25 2.81 4.22
N GLU A 370 -3.06 2.22 4.15
CA GLU A 370 -2.71 0.93 4.72
C GLU A 370 -1.59 1.10 5.75
N GLU A 371 -1.69 0.35 6.84
CA GLU A 371 -0.72 0.32 7.94
C GLU A 371 0.69 -0.07 7.50
N ALA A 372 0.78 -0.82 6.39
CA ALA A 372 2.02 -1.17 5.72
C ALA A 372 2.55 0.00 4.86
N ILE A 373 2.58 1.19 5.45
CA ILE A 373 3.15 2.45 4.95
C ILE A 373 2.71 2.87 3.53
N GLY A 374 1.45 2.57 3.18
CA GLY A 374 0.86 2.87 1.87
C GLY A 374 -0.21 3.95 1.97
N TYR A 375 -0.12 5.00 1.16
CA TYR A 375 -1.00 6.17 1.25
C TYR A 375 -1.47 6.64 -0.12
N MET A 376 -2.77 6.90 -0.26
CA MET A 376 -3.38 7.56 -1.41
C MET A 376 -3.78 8.97 -0.99
N CYS A 377 -2.86 9.92 -1.18
CA CYS A 377 -3.04 11.32 -0.81
C CYS A 377 -3.62 12.18 -1.94
N CYS A 378 -3.70 11.65 -3.16
CA CYS A 378 -4.19 12.35 -4.34
C CYS A 378 -5.22 11.48 -5.06
N PRO A 379 -6.43 11.99 -5.37
CA PRO A 379 -7.48 11.20 -6.03
C PRO A 379 -7.17 10.86 -7.49
N ALA A 380 -6.11 11.43 -8.07
CA ALA A 380 -5.68 11.11 -9.44
C ALA A 380 -4.99 9.73 -9.56
N VAL A 381 -4.62 9.12 -8.44
CA VAL A 381 -3.99 7.80 -8.40
C VAL A 381 -4.80 6.92 -7.46
N LEU A 382 -5.34 5.80 -7.97
CA LEU A 382 -6.14 4.85 -7.17
C LEU A 382 -5.30 3.67 -6.67
N ASP A 383 -4.07 3.97 -6.26
CA ASP A 383 -3.14 3.09 -5.56
C ASP A 383 -2.32 3.94 -4.58
N LYS A 384 -1.43 3.29 -3.83
CA LYS A 384 -0.44 3.94 -2.98
C LYS A 384 0.50 4.80 -3.83
N ASP A 385 0.82 5.98 -3.32
CA ASP A 385 1.69 6.94 -3.97
C ASP A 385 2.65 7.56 -2.94
N GLY A 386 3.80 6.91 -2.77
CA GLY A 386 4.86 7.35 -1.87
C GLY A 386 5.53 8.65 -2.30
N VAL A 387 5.43 9.04 -3.57
CA VAL A 387 5.97 10.30 -4.10
C VAL A 387 5.10 11.47 -3.65
N SER A 388 3.78 11.37 -3.84
CA SER A 388 2.83 12.39 -3.38
C SER A 388 2.79 12.48 -1.85
N ALA A 389 2.84 11.34 -1.15
CA ALA A 389 2.86 11.30 0.30
C ALA A 389 4.10 12.00 0.88
N ALA A 390 5.26 11.89 0.19
CA ALA A 390 6.51 12.50 0.65
C ALA A 390 6.42 14.03 0.66
N VAL A 391 5.95 14.62 -0.44
CA VAL A 391 5.85 16.08 -0.56
C VAL A 391 4.71 16.66 0.30
N ILE A 392 3.60 15.93 0.45
CA ILE A 392 2.49 16.36 1.33
C ILE A 392 2.92 16.30 2.80
N THR A 393 3.72 15.29 3.19
CA THR A 393 4.33 15.25 4.53
C THR A 393 5.28 16.42 4.74
N ALA A 394 6.08 16.76 3.73
CA ALA A 394 7.00 17.89 3.81
C ALA A 394 6.26 19.24 3.96
N GLU A 395 5.19 19.47 3.20
CA GLU A 395 4.33 20.65 3.34
C GLU A 395 3.69 20.71 4.74
N MET A 396 3.15 19.60 5.25
CA MET A 396 2.59 19.49 6.60
C MET A 396 3.64 19.87 7.66
N ALA A 397 4.85 19.32 7.57
CA ALA A 397 5.92 19.60 8.50
C ALA A 397 6.38 21.06 8.45
N SER A 398 6.51 21.64 7.25
CA SER A 398 6.82 23.05 7.06
C SER A 398 5.74 23.95 7.63
N PHE A 399 4.47 23.62 7.46
CA PHE A 399 3.35 24.32 8.09
C PHE A 399 3.41 24.26 9.61
N LEU A 400 3.63 23.07 10.18
CA LEU A 400 3.73 22.90 11.63
C LEU A 400 4.91 23.65 12.23
N ALA A 401 6.04 23.74 11.52
CA ALA A 401 7.19 24.53 11.94
C ALA A 401 6.86 26.02 12.10
N THR A 402 5.96 26.60 11.29
CA THR A 402 5.48 28.00 11.48
C THR A 402 4.70 28.20 12.79
N ARG A 403 4.26 27.10 13.41
CA ARG A 403 3.54 27.07 14.68
C ARG A 403 4.40 26.57 15.84
N ASN A 404 5.70 26.39 15.61
CA ASN A 404 6.64 25.77 16.56
C ASN A 404 6.21 24.36 17.00
N LEU A 405 5.59 23.59 16.10
CA LEU A 405 5.17 22.22 16.34
C LEU A 405 5.98 21.23 15.49
N THR A 406 6.28 20.09 16.08
CA THR A 406 6.84 18.91 15.40
C THR A 406 5.73 17.97 14.92
N LEU A 407 6.05 17.01 14.05
CA LEU A 407 5.13 15.95 13.65
C LEU A 407 4.71 15.11 14.88
N SER A 408 5.63 14.83 15.78
CA SER A 408 5.36 14.04 17.00
C SER A 408 4.42 14.78 17.96
N GLN A 409 4.63 16.09 18.14
CA GLN A 409 3.73 16.94 18.93
C GLN A 409 2.35 17.03 18.28
N GLN A 410 2.29 17.20 16.96
CA GLN A 410 1.01 17.22 16.24
C GLN A 410 0.29 15.88 16.32
N LEU A 411 1.00 14.75 16.20
CA LEU A 411 0.41 13.43 16.37
C LEU A 411 -0.19 13.27 17.77
N LYS A 412 0.52 13.73 18.80
CA LYS A 412 -0.03 13.76 20.16
C LYS A 412 -1.29 14.63 20.22
N ALA A 413 -1.30 15.80 19.60
CA ALA A 413 -2.49 16.66 19.56
C ALA A 413 -3.67 16.00 18.83
N VAL A 414 -3.43 15.26 17.74
CA VAL A 414 -4.44 14.43 17.08
C VAL A 414 -4.98 13.38 18.06
N TYR A 415 -4.12 12.68 18.81
CA TYR A 415 -4.60 11.71 19.80
C TYR A 415 -5.32 12.34 21.00
N ASP A 416 -4.87 13.51 21.47
CA ASP A 416 -5.58 14.24 22.53
C ASP A 416 -6.99 14.65 22.05
N GLU A 417 -7.11 15.00 20.76
CA GLU A 417 -8.36 15.47 20.16
C GLU A 417 -9.36 14.35 19.81
N TYR A 418 -8.87 13.24 19.24
CA TYR A 418 -9.69 12.17 18.66
C TYR A 418 -9.64 10.85 19.45
N GLY A 419 -8.73 10.74 20.43
CA GLY A 419 -8.47 9.53 21.20
C GLY A 419 -7.12 8.90 20.85
N PHE A 420 -6.53 8.17 21.78
CA PHE A 420 -5.26 7.47 21.55
C PHE A 420 -5.48 6.13 20.85
N HIS A 421 -4.66 5.88 19.82
CA HIS A 421 -4.69 4.64 19.04
C HIS A 421 -3.33 3.95 19.14
N ILE A 422 -3.22 2.98 20.05
CA ILE A 422 -1.99 2.21 20.26
C ILE A 422 -2.10 0.90 19.50
N THR A 423 -1.14 0.58 18.64
CA THR A 423 -1.21 -0.60 17.75
C THR A 423 -0.04 -1.55 17.98
N LYS A 424 -0.30 -2.85 17.85
CA LYS A 424 0.71 -3.92 17.84
C LYS A 424 0.34 -4.96 16.79
N ALA A 425 1.27 -5.27 15.90
CA ALA A 425 1.08 -6.30 14.88
C ALA A 425 2.24 -7.30 14.94
N SER A 426 1.93 -8.58 14.75
CA SER A 426 2.94 -9.64 14.64
C SER A 426 2.34 -10.84 13.91
N TYR A 427 3.09 -11.93 13.85
CA TYR A 427 2.65 -13.17 13.24
C TYR A 427 3.29 -14.38 13.89
N PHE A 428 2.62 -15.52 13.72
CA PHE A 428 3.18 -16.85 13.92
C PHE A 428 3.41 -17.53 12.58
N ILE A 429 4.40 -18.42 12.52
CA ILE A 429 4.64 -19.30 11.37
C ILE A 429 3.97 -20.66 11.67
N CYS A 430 3.17 -21.14 10.74
CA CYS A 430 2.50 -22.44 10.79
C CYS A 430 2.45 -23.04 9.38
N HIS A 431 3.17 -24.14 9.18
CA HIS A 431 3.26 -24.83 7.90
C HIS A 431 2.14 -25.86 7.69
N ASP A 432 1.39 -26.22 8.74
CA ASP A 432 0.33 -27.23 8.67
C ASP A 432 -1.05 -26.57 8.48
N PRO A 433 -1.68 -26.68 7.29
CA PRO A 433 -3.01 -26.11 7.04
C PRO A 433 -4.09 -26.68 7.96
N LYS A 434 -3.95 -27.92 8.44
CA LYS A 434 -4.94 -28.54 9.34
C LYS A 434 -4.93 -27.87 10.71
N VAL A 435 -3.74 -27.52 11.21
CA VAL A 435 -3.60 -26.78 12.47
C VAL A 435 -4.24 -25.40 12.35
N ILE A 436 -3.99 -24.69 11.24
CA ILE A 436 -4.63 -23.40 10.95
C ILE A 436 -6.16 -23.56 10.95
N GLN A 437 -6.68 -24.53 10.20
CA GLN A 437 -8.11 -24.77 10.13
C GLN A 437 -8.70 -25.06 11.51
N GLN A 438 -8.09 -25.99 12.26
CA GLN A 438 -8.55 -26.36 13.60
C GLN A 438 -8.53 -25.16 14.57
N LEU A 439 -7.50 -24.31 14.51
CA LEU A 439 -7.40 -23.11 15.35
C LEU A 439 -8.59 -22.18 15.12
N PHE A 440 -8.90 -21.85 13.87
CA PHE A 440 -10.04 -20.97 13.56
C PHE A 440 -11.38 -21.66 13.81
N ASP A 441 -11.50 -22.97 13.57
CA ASP A 441 -12.71 -23.74 13.87
C ASP A 441 -12.99 -23.83 15.37
N ASN A 442 -11.94 -23.90 16.21
CA ASN A 442 -12.07 -23.80 17.67
C ASN A 442 -12.62 -22.44 18.09
N LEU A 443 -12.20 -21.36 17.42
CA LEU A 443 -12.74 -20.02 17.70
C LEU A 443 -14.20 -19.87 17.25
N ARG A 444 -14.63 -20.58 16.21
CA ARG A 444 -16.02 -20.56 15.72
C ARG A 444 -16.94 -21.49 16.52
N ASN A 445 -16.37 -22.44 17.24
CA ASN A 445 -17.09 -23.46 17.98
C ASN A 445 -16.64 -23.54 19.46
N PHE A 446 -16.41 -22.37 20.06
CA PHE A 446 -15.70 -22.20 21.32
C PHE A 446 -16.39 -22.89 22.51
N ASP A 447 -17.71 -22.69 22.66
CA ASP A 447 -18.55 -23.31 23.70
C ASP A 447 -19.68 -24.17 23.07
N GLY A 448 -19.48 -24.66 21.85
CA GLY A 448 -20.50 -25.36 21.05
C GLY A 448 -20.60 -24.84 19.61
N ARG A 449 -21.47 -25.44 18.79
CA ARG A 449 -21.55 -25.14 17.36
C ARG A 449 -21.91 -23.67 17.09
N ASN A 450 -21.12 -23.00 16.25
CA ASN A 450 -21.31 -21.58 15.87
C ASN A 450 -21.35 -20.64 17.09
N THR A 451 -20.54 -20.91 18.11
CA THR A 451 -20.39 -20.04 19.27
C THR A 451 -18.97 -19.48 19.31
N TYR A 452 -18.85 -18.16 19.33
CA TYR A 452 -17.57 -17.46 19.44
C TYR A 452 -17.24 -17.14 20.91
N PRO A 453 -15.96 -16.91 21.25
CA PRO A 453 -15.56 -16.50 22.58
C PRO A 453 -16.28 -15.23 23.04
N LYS A 454 -16.79 -15.24 24.28
CA LYS A 454 -17.37 -14.05 24.93
C LYS A 454 -16.33 -13.20 25.67
N SER A 455 -15.13 -13.74 25.87
CA SER A 455 -13.99 -13.06 26.47
C SER A 455 -12.66 -13.64 25.99
N CYS A 456 -11.58 -12.89 26.17
CA CYS A 456 -10.20 -13.32 26.03
C CYS A 456 -9.45 -12.93 27.30
N GLY A 457 -9.20 -13.89 28.20
CA GLY A 457 -8.73 -13.58 29.55
C GLY A 457 -9.71 -12.65 30.27
N ARG A 458 -9.23 -11.50 30.78
CA ARG A 458 -10.06 -10.48 31.45
C ARG A 458 -10.86 -9.59 30.48
N PHE A 459 -10.57 -9.65 29.19
CA PHE A 459 -11.14 -8.74 28.19
C PHE A 459 -12.46 -9.28 27.65
N LYS A 460 -13.57 -8.60 27.92
CA LYS A 460 -14.90 -8.97 27.41
C LYS A 460 -15.00 -8.63 25.92
N VAL A 461 -15.42 -9.60 25.10
CA VAL A 461 -15.72 -9.40 23.68
C VAL A 461 -17.07 -8.68 23.56
N SER A 462 -17.09 -7.57 22.83
CA SER A 462 -18.29 -6.77 22.53
C SER A 462 -18.76 -6.93 21.09
N GLY A 463 -17.89 -7.38 20.18
CA GLY A 463 -18.23 -7.60 18.78
C GLY A 463 -17.29 -8.60 18.12
N ILE A 464 -17.82 -9.28 17.11
CA ILE A 464 -17.12 -10.25 16.26
C ILE A 464 -17.52 -9.98 14.81
N ARG A 465 -16.51 -10.00 13.93
CA ARG A 465 -16.66 -10.03 12.48
C ARG A 465 -15.79 -11.14 11.93
N ASP A 466 -16.40 -12.18 11.37
CA ASP A 466 -15.71 -13.28 10.71
C ASP A 466 -15.98 -13.24 9.21
N LEU A 467 -14.99 -12.79 8.44
CA LEU A 467 -15.09 -12.66 6.99
C LEU A 467 -14.91 -13.99 6.26
N THR A 468 -14.61 -15.07 6.98
CA THR A 468 -14.60 -16.43 6.43
C THR A 468 -16.02 -17.00 6.35
N THR A 469 -16.81 -16.81 7.41
CA THR A 469 -18.21 -17.28 7.48
C THR A 469 -19.20 -16.23 6.99
N GLY A 470 -18.79 -14.97 6.96
CA GLY A 470 -19.65 -13.82 6.66
C GLY A 470 -20.48 -13.34 7.85
N TYR A 471 -20.13 -13.77 9.06
CA TYR A 471 -20.80 -13.34 10.28
C TYR A 471 -20.28 -11.97 10.74
N ASP A 472 -21.17 -11.05 11.09
CA ASP A 472 -20.82 -9.76 11.69
C ASP A 472 -21.86 -9.33 12.72
N SER A 473 -21.54 -9.49 14.00
CA SER A 473 -22.43 -9.14 15.11
C SER A 473 -22.79 -7.66 15.22
N SER A 474 -22.07 -6.77 14.51
CA SER A 474 -22.38 -5.34 14.49
C SER A 474 -23.52 -4.99 13.52
N GLN A 475 -23.91 -5.92 12.65
CA GLN A 475 -24.93 -5.71 11.63
C GLN A 475 -26.30 -6.24 12.09
N PRO A 476 -27.42 -5.57 11.75
CA PRO A 476 -28.76 -6.00 12.18
C PRO A 476 -29.13 -7.42 11.74
N ASP A 477 -28.68 -7.84 10.56
CA ASP A 477 -28.90 -9.19 10.01
C ASP A 477 -27.75 -10.17 10.31
N GLN A 478 -26.77 -9.71 11.10
CA GLN A 478 -25.56 -10.43 11.48
C GLN A 478 -24.67 -10.84 10.29
N LYS A 479 -24.75 -10.15 9.15
CA LYS A 479 -23.94 -10.43 7.97
C LYS A 479 -22.91 -9.35 7.69
N ALA A 480 -21.70 -9.78 7.33
CA ALA A 480 -20.64 -8.87 6.96
C ALA A 480 -20.98 -8.09 5.67
N ILE A 481 -20.74 -6.78 5.69
CA ILE A 481 -20.85 -5.91 4.51
C ILE A 481 -19.62 -6.07 3.60
N LEU A 482 -18.46 -6.39 4.19
CA LEU A 482 -17.22 -6.59 3.46
C LEU A 482 -17.23 -7.92 2.68
N PRO A 483 -16.49 -8.02 1.56
CA PRO A 483 -16.36 -9.26 0.83
C PRO A 483 -15.86 -10.40 1.72
N THR A 484 -16.49 -11.57 1.59
CA THR A 484 -16.19 -12.76 2.38
C THR A 484 -15.47 -13.82 1.55
N SER A 485 -14.61 -14.62 2.17
CA SER A 485 -13.92 -15.73 1.51
C SER A 485 -13.87 -16.97 2.39
N LYS A 486 -14.56 -18.04 1.97
CA LYS A 486 -14.53 -19.33 2.69
C LYS A 486 -13.15 -19.99 2.72
N SER A 487 -12.26 -19.62 1.78
CA SER A 487 -10.90 -20.15 1.68
C SER A 487 -9.85 -19.30 2.41
N SER A 488 -10.24 -18.18 3.01
CA SER A 488 -9.31 -17.29 3.73
C SER A 488 -9.78 -17.07 5.16
N GLN A 489 -8.90 -17.29 6.13
CA GLN A 489 -9.23 -17.15 7.55
C GLN A 489 -9.07 -15.69 7.96
N MET A 490 -10.13 -15.06 8.48
CA MET A 490 -10.07 -13.69 9.01
C MET A 490 -11.19 -13.42 10.01
N ILE A 491 -10.83 -13.28 11.28
CA ILE A 491 -11.75 -12.95 12.37
C ILE A 491 -11.24 -11.69 13.08
N THR A 492 -12.12 -10.70 13.23
CA THR A 492 -11.90 -9.49 14.03
C THR A 492 -12.76 -9.55 15.28
N PHE A 493 -12.13 -9.40 16.44
CA PHE A 493 -12.77 -9.23 17.73
C PHE A 493 -12.69 -7.77 18.16
N THR A 494 -13.81 -7.21 18.63
CA THR A 494 -13.87 -5.94 19.33
C THR A 494 -14.14 -6.22 20.81
N PHE A 495 -13.47 -5.49 21.68
CA PHE A 495 -13.51 -5.66 23.13
C PHE A 495 -14.15 -4.44 23.80
N ALA A 496 -14.77 -4.67 24.96
CA ALA A 496 -15.52 -3.65 25.70
C ALA A 496 -14.65 -2.46 26.16
N ASN A 497 -13.33 -2.64 26.30
CA ASN A 497 -12.39 -1.59 26.65
C ASN A 497 -11.89 -0.77 25.45
N GLY A 498 -12.46 -0.97 24.25
CA GLY A 498 -12.01 -0.31 23.03
C GLY A 498 -10.89 -1.06 22.29
N GLY A 499 -10.49 -2.24 22.78
CA GLY A 499 -9.57 -3.13 22.06
C GLY A 499 -10.18 -3.66 20.76
N VAL A 500 -9.37 -3.81 19.73
CA VAL A 500 -9.70 -4.47 18.47
C VAL A 500 -8.56 -5.41 18.12
N ALA A 501 -8.86 -6.66 17.76
CA ALA A 501 -7.85 -7.62 17.33
C ALA A 501 -8.33 -8.40 16.11
N THR A 502 -7.56 -8.35 15.03
CA THR A 502 -7.83 -9.10 13.80
C THR A 502 -6.80 -10.20 13.64
N MET A 503 -7.27 -11.45 13.59
CA MET A 503 -6.48 -12.64 13.29
C MET A 503 -6.74 -13.07 11.85
N ARG A 504 -5.69 -13.27 11.06
CA ARG A 504 -5.85 -13.69 9.65
C ARG A 504 -4.72 -14.55 9.13
N THR A 505 -4.98 -15.34 8.10
CA THR A 505 -3.91 -16.04 7.36
C THR A 505 -3.28 -15.13 6.29
N SER A 506 -1.99 -15.37 6.02
CA SER A 506 -1.33 -14.86 4.83
C SER A 506 -1.69 -15.73 3.62
N GLY A 507 -1.94 -15.10 2.47
CA GLY A 507 -2.26 -15.83 1.23
C GLY A 507 -1.02 -16.36 0.50
N THR A 508 0.16 -15.84 0.81
CA THR A 508 1.42 -16.15 0.10
C THR A 508 2.47 -16.78 0.99
N GLU A 509 2.24 -16.82 2.30
CA GLU A 509 3.22 -17.30 3.29
C GLU A 509 2.51 -18.18 4.32
N PRO A 510 3.20 -19.16 4.93
CA PRO A 510 2.65 -20.02 5.98
C PRO A 510 2.59 -19.26 7.33
N LYS A 511 1.91 -18.10 7.34
CA LYS A 511 1.86 -17.17 8.48
C LYS A 511 0.42 -16.93 8.93
N ILE A 512 0.20 -16.92 10.24
CA ILE A 512 -1.02 -16.41 10.88
C ILE A 512 -0.67 -15.06 11.51
N LYS A 513 -1.19 -13.98 10.94
CA LYS A 513 -0.94 -12.60 11.38
C LYS A 513 -1.99 -12.16 12.38
N TYR A 514 -1.59 -11.33 13.34
CA TYR A 514 -2.50 -10.57 14.16
C TYR A 514 -2.19 -9.08 14.15
N TYR A 515 -3.25 -8.29 14.21
CA TYR A 515 -3.22 -6.84 14.28
C TYR A 515 -4.12 -6.43 15.42
N SER A 516 -3.53 -5.87 16.47
CA SER A 516 -4.22 -5.45 17.68
C SER A 516 -4.09 -3.94 17.85
N GLU A 517 -5.17 -3.32 18.29
CA GLU A 517 -5.24 -1.89 18.55
C GLU A 517 -6.05 -1.65 19.81
N LEU A 518 -5.60 -0.72 20.65
CA LEU A 518 -6.40 -0.16 21.73
C LEU A 518 -6.83 1.25 21.33
N CYS A 519 -8.14 1.44 21.14
CA CYS A 519 -8.75 2.73 20.84
C CYS A 519 -9.25 3.36 22.14
N ALA A 520 -8.45 4.22 22.76
CA ALA A 520 -8.82 4.92 23.98
C ALA A 520 -9.61 6.20 23.64
N PRO A 521 -10.69 6.51 24.36
CA PRO A 521 -11.46 7.74 24.14
C PRO A 521 -10.62 8.99 24.48
N PRO A 522 -10.96 10.17 23.90
CA PRO A 522 -10.35 11.44 24.30
C PRO A 522 -10.38 11.64 25.82
N GLY A 523 -9.30 12.22 26.36
CA GLY A 523 -9.12 12.43 27.81
C GLY A 523 -8.41 11.28 28.54
N ASN A 524 -8.31 10.09 27.96
CA ASN A 524 -7.42 9.04 28.48
C ASN A 524 -6.04 9.14 27.80
N SER A 525 -5.12 9.87 28.43
CA SER A 525 -3.82 10.24 27.86
C SER A 525 -2.61 9.54 28.51
N ASP A 526 -2.82 8.55 29.39
CA ASP A 526 -1.73 7.78 29.98
C ASP A 526 -1.25 6.70 28.99
N ILE A 527 -0.33 7.10 28.11
CA ILE A 527 0.18 6.25 27.02
C ILE A 527 0.83 4.97 27.57
N GLU A 528 1.54 5.04 28.70
CA GLU A 528 2.24 3.87 29.24
C GLU A 528 1.25 2.85 29.80
N GLN A 529 0.19 3.32 30.48
CA GLN A 529 -0.89 2.45 30.90
C GLN A 529 -1.66 1.85 29.72
N LEU A 530 -1.91 2.64 28.67
CA LEU A 530 -2.57 2.14 27.45
C LEU A 530 -1.74 1.08 26.71
N LYS A 531 -0.42 1.29 26.59
CA LYS A 531 0.51 0.28 26.04
C LYS A 531 0.48 -1.00 26.85
N LYS A 532 0.56 -0.89 28.18
CA LYS A 532 0.49 -2.05 29.08
C LYS A 532 -0.83 -2.81 28.92
N GLU A 533 -1.95 -2.10 28.81
CA GLU A 533 -3.26 -2.73 28.59
C GLU A 533 -3.35 -3.44 27.24
N LEU A 534 -2.80 -2.87 26.17
CA LEU A 534 -2.70 -3.53 24.88
C LEU A 534 -1.80 -4.77 24.94
N ASP A 535 -0.67 -4.70 25.64
CA ASP A 535 0.22 -5.85 25.82
C ASP A 535 -0.46 -6.98 26.60
N GLU A 536 -1.23 -6.66 27.63
CA GLU A 536 -2.06 -7.64 28.34
C GLU A 536 -3.10 -8.29 27.42
N LEU A 537 -3.75 -7.52 26.54
CA LEU A 537 -4.69 -8.05 25.55
C LEU A 537 -3.98 -8.96 24.54
N VAL A 538 -2.82 -8.57 24.02
CA VAL A 538 -2.04 -9.39 23.10
C VAL A 538 -1.58 -10.69 23.78
N ASN A 539 -1.12 -10.62 25.02
CA ASN A 539 -0.76 -11.81 25.79
C ASN A 539 -1.97 -12.73 26.02
N ALA A 540 -3.16 -12.17 26.26
CA ALA A 540 -4.39 -12.95 26.35
C ALA A 540 -4.75 -13.62 25.03
N LEU A 541 -4.64 -12.92 23.90
CA LEU A 541 -4.85 -13.48 22.56
C LEU A 541 -3.89 -14.63 22.29
N GLU A 542 -2.60 -14.44 22.56
CA GLU A 542 -1.58 -15.48 22.40
C GLU A 542 -1.91 -16.71 23.25
N LYS A 543 -2.22 -16.51 24.54
CA LYS A 543 -2.50 -17.60 25.49
C LYS A 543 -3.80 -18.34 25.20
N HIS A 544 -4.88 -17.62 24.89
CA HIS A 544 -6.23 -18.18 24.87
C HIS A 544 -6.74 -18.48 23.46
N PHE A 545 -6.35 -17.68 22.45
CA PHE A 545 -6.85 -17.85 21.08
C PHE A 545 -5.83 -18.55 20.19
N PHE A 546 -4.58 -18.09 20.18
CA PHE A 546 -3.53 -18.71 19.36
C PHE A 546 -3.01 -20.02 19.95
N GLN A 547 -2.87 -20.11 21.28
CA GLN A 547 -2.36 -21.28 22.00
C GLN A 547 -1.08 -21.85 21.35
N PRO A 548 0.00 -21.04 21.19
CA PRO A 548 1.13 -21.37 20.31
C PRO A 548 1.84 -22.67 20.69
N GLU A 549 1.99 -22.97 21.98
CA GLU A 549 2.60 -24.23 22.45
C GLU A 549 1.75 -25.45 22.08
N LYS A 550 0.42 -25.38 22.27
CA LYS A 550 -0.51 -26.46 21.92
C LYS A 550 -0.59 -26.67 20.40
N ASN A 551 -0.53 -25.59 19.64
CA ASN A 551 -0.68 -25.59 18.19
C ASN A 551 0.67 -25.63 17.43
N ASN A 552 1.80 -25.81 18.13
CA ASN A 552 3.15 -25.81 17.55
C ASN A 552 3.43 -24.60 16.63
N LEU A 553 2.94 -23.42 17.03
CA LEU A 553 3.13 -22.18 16.29
C LEU A 553 4.51 -21.59 16.59
N GLN A 554 5.30 -21.32 15.55
CA GLN A 554 6.62 -20.72 15.72
C GLN A 554 6.47 -19.19 15.81
N ARG A 555 7.13 -18.58 16.81
CA ARG A 555 7.21 -17.11 16.92
C ARG A 555 8.11 -16.55 15.81
N LYS A 556 7.85 -15.31 15.41
CA LYS A 556 8.80 -14.53 14.61
C LYS A 556 10.15 -14.50 15.35
N THR A 557 11.23 -14.94 14.71
CA THR A 557 12.60 -14.69 15.19
C THR A 557 12.88 -13.20 15.09
N GLU A 558 13.38 -12.61 16.18
CA GLU A 558 13.73 -11.18 16.26
C GLU A 558 14.84 -10.78 15.30
#